data_AF-A0A1J0R6P4-F1
#
_entry.id   AF-A0A1J0R6P4-F1
#
_cell.length_a   1.000
_cell.length_b   1.000
_cell.length_c   1.000
_cell.angle_alpha   90.00
_cell.angle_beta   90.00
_cell.angle_gamma   90.00
#
_symmetry.space_group_name_H-M   'P 1'
#
loop_
_entity.id
_entity.type
_entity.pdbx_description
1 polymer ?
#
loop_
_entity_poly.entity_id
_entity_poly.type
_entity_poly.pdbx_seq_one_letter_code
_entity_poly.pdbx_strand_id
1 'polypeptide(L)'
;MYLTLSIALILALTRVRTDDENHKEFKQLCRVYNLLTTAVSEQKISNGNSDAHKTFTAVASRALESVKKLNITAAEEGKTKVLRDASQYPTLQKVKADDAAKGYFENVEEAEFQKLRKDLQDIEDTKDTGKTFAKTYGTPFSDNQKTAIRAPLAFLAQAAAAIHANLTAVYNKATLARQQARLDFSKAVYGDKAMNGKDATSMTPDSQLADPTTAANFPWGAAEDRDVVCKTPTVNSGKAGSALAIDMVCICTKKQSTPQQSCTNALTGGATVIDSSGSQGKAHAAWKALAANCAKVAPAALRGGRKMQLTTELASVEAMRGQNTIVITGSPEVNALVAKTHNFFGAFVVATSTASDCDTTTADVVGTGGKGPCIDYSAYLKTAAGIPWINHAKTGHSKLQEADYL
;
A
#
# COMPACT_ATOMS: atom_id res chain seq x y z
N MET A 1 23.74 -34.60 25.84
CA MET A 1 24.59 -34.47 24.64
C MET A 1 23.91 -35.25 23.52
N TYR A 2 23.04 -34.62 22.74
CA TYR A 2 22.39 -35.25 21.58
C TYR A 2 22.77 -34.43 20.34
N LEU A 3 23.66 -34.99 19.52
CA LEU A 3 24.00 -34.49 18.19
C LEU A 3 22.82 -34.86 17.26
N THR A 4 22.04 -33.88 16.83
CA THR A 4 21.14 -34.06 15.67
C THR A 4 21.90 -33.68 14.42
N LEU A 5 22.45 -34.69 13.73
CA LEU A 5 22.99 -34.59 12.38
C LEU A 5 21.86 -34.12 11.45
N SER A 6 21.90 -32.87 11.00
CA SER A 6 21.00 -32.35 9.97
C SER A 6 21.66 -32.57 8.61
N ILE A 7 21.27 -33.65 7.93
CA ILE A 7 21.69 -33.91 6.55
C ILE A 7 20.86 -32.97 5.66
N ALA A 8 21.47 -31.88 5.18
CA ALA A 8 20.88 -31.03 4.17
C ALA A 8 20.98 -31.74 2.81
N LEU A 9 19.87 -32.29 2.33
CA LEU A 9 19.77 -32.86 0.99
C LEU A 9 19.72 -31.71 -0.03
N ILE A 10 20.88 -31.35 -0.60
CA ILE A 10 20.97 -30.39 -1.70
C ILE A 10 20.59 -31.14 -2.99
N LEU A 11 19.33 -31.06 -3.39
CA LEU A 11 18.91 -31.48 -4.74
C LEU A 11 19.45 -30.45 -5.74
N ALA A 12 20.71 -30.62 -6.16
CA ALA A 12 21.32 -29.84 -7.22
C ALA A 12 20.67 -30.20 -8.57
N LEU A 13 19.60 -29.49 -8.94
CA LEU A 13 19.15 -29.45 -10.32
C LEU A 13 20.23 -28.72 -11.13
N THR A 14 21.15 -29.48 -11.73
CA THR A 14 22.17 -28.93 -12.64
C THR A 14 21.48 -28.24 -13.81
N ARG A 15 21.51 -26.91 -13.85
CA ARG A 15 21.07 -26.12 -15.00
C ARG A 15 22.25 -25.86 -15.93
N VAL A 16 21.98 -25.87 -17.23
CA VAL A 16 22.92 -25.42 -18.27
C VAL A 16 22.97 -23.89 -18.22
N ARG A 17 24.18 -23.33 -18.32
CA ARG A 17 24.44 -21.88 -18.22
C ARG A 17 23.65 -21.10 -19.29
N THR A 18 23.06 -19.97 -18.91
CA THR A 18 22.35 -19.03 -19.80
C THR A 18 22.62 -17.57 -19.39
N ASP A 19 22.48 -16.62 -20.30
CA ASP A 19 22.72 -15.17 -20.08
C ASP A 19 21.69 -14.50 -19.13
N ASP A 20 20.93 -15.28 -18.36
CA ASP A 20 19.74 -14.87 -17.61
C ASP A 20 19.59 -15.68 -16.31
N GLU A 21 20.71 -16.03 -15.66
CA GLU A 21 20.71 -16.94 -14.48
C GLU A 21 19.77 -16.50 -13.35
N ASN A 22 19.59 -15.19 -13.16
CA ASN A 22 18.70 -14.58 -12.16
C ASN A 22 17.33 -14.16 -12.71
N HIS A 23 16.98 -14.51 -13.95
CA HIS A 23 15.70 -14.10 -14.54
C HIS A 23 14.49 -14.57 -13.71
N LYS A 24 14.55 -15.78 -13.14
CA LYS A 24 13.47 -16.34 -12.32
C LYS A 24 13.26 -15.50 -11.05
N GLU A 25 14.34 -15.22 -10.31
CA GLU A 25 14.36 -14.40 -9.09
C GLU A 25 13.92 -12.97 -9.41
N PHE A 26 14.42 -12.39 -10.49
CA PHE A 26 14.04 -11.05 -10.94
C PHE A 26 12.56 -10.96 -11.28
N LYS A 27 12.03 -11.92 -12.05
CA LYS A 27 10.59 -12.00 -12.35
C LYS A 27 9.76 -12.11 -11.07
N GLN A 28 10.24 -12.86 -10.08
CA GLN A 28 9.60 -12.98 -8.78
C GLN A 28 9.59 -11.64 -8.02
N LEU A 29 10.72 -10.94 -7.95
CA LEU A 29 10.79 -9.60 -7.36
C LEU A 29 9.90 -8.60 -8.11
N CYS A 30 9.78 -8.69 -9.43
CA CYS A 30 8.88 -7.86 -10.23
C CYS A 30 7.40 -8.10 -9.93
N ARG A 31 6.98 -9.34 -9.63
CA ARG A 31 5.61 -9.63 -9.17
C ARG A 31 5.31 -8.90 -7.85
N VAL A 32 6.24 -8.97 -6.89
CA VAL A 32 6.14 -8.26 -5.62
C VAL A 32 6.14 -6.74 -5.85
N TYR A 33 7.04 -6.20 -6.68
CA TYR A 33 7.09 -4.79 -7.03
C TYR A 33 5.75 -4.29 -7.62
N ASN A 34 5.19 -5.00 -8.60
CA ASN A 34 3.90 -4.65 -9.20
C ASN A 34 2.79 -4.66 -8.13
N LEU A 35 2.80 -5.63 -7.21
CA LEU A 35 1.84 -5.69 -6.10
C LEU A 35 2.02 -4.55 -5.10
N LEU A 36 3.24 -4.15 -4.77
CA LEU A 36 3.50 -3.05 -3.81
C LEU A 36 3.18 -1.68 -4.40
N THR A 37 3.41 -1.49 -5.71
CA THR A 37 3.22 -0.20 -6.39
C THR A 37 1.79 0.04 -6.86
N THR A 38 0.97 -0.99 -7.00
CA THR A 38 -0.43 -0.85 -7.41
C THR A 38 -1.23 0.03 -6.45
N ALA A 39 -2.24 0.75 -6.97
CA ALA A 39 -3.14 1.59 -6.18
C ALA A 39 -3.85 0.81 -5.07
N VAL A 40 -3.96 1.43 -3.90
CA VAL A 40 -4.76 0.98 -2.76
C VAL A 40 -6.09 1.74 -2.79
N SER A 41 -6.85 1.51 -3.86
CA SER A 41 -8.05 2.29 -4.15
C SER A 41 -9.15 2.03 -3.13
N GLU A 42 -9.95 3.07 -2.86
CA GLU A 42 -11.19 2.93 -2.09
C GLU A 42 -12.14 1.91 -2.74
N GLN A 43 -12.80 1.10 -1.93
CA GLN A 43 -13.97 0.34 -2.38
C GLN A 43 -15.14 1.31 -2.59
N LYS A 44 -15.67 1.36 -3.81
CA LYS A 44 -16.81 2.22 -4.15
C LYS A 44 -18.08 1.39 -4.31
N ILE A 45 -19.21 1.96 -3.93
CA ILE A 45 -20.51 1.37 -4.24
C ILE A 45 -20.75 1.49 -5.74
N SER A 46 -21.04 0.36 -6.40
CA SER A 46 -21.64 0.37 -7.72
C SER A 46 -23.16 0.47 -7.55
N ASN A 47 -23.75 1.59 -7.97
CA ASN A 47 -25.16 1.61 -8.30
C ASN A 47 -25.28 1.14 -9.75
N GLY A 48 -26.04 0.08 -9.97
CA GLY A 48 -26.23 -0.52 -11.30
C GLY A 48 -26.42 0.53 -12.40
N ASN A 49 -25.72 0.29 -13.52
CA ASN A 49 -25.74 1.05 -14.77
C ASN A 49 -25.37 2.55 -14.74
N SER A 50 -24.67 3.05 -13.72
CA SER A 50 -24.05 4.39 -13.81
C SER A 50 -22.56 4.35 -13.47
N ASP A 51 -21.72 4.94 -14.32
CA ASP A 51 -20.28 5.16 -14.09
C ASP A 51 -19.98 6.09 -12.90
N ALA A 52 -21.02 6.67 -12.29
CA ALA A 52 -20.93 7.55 -11.14
C ALA A 52 -20.79 6.74 -9.83
N HIS A 53 -19.60 6.23 -9.58
CA HIS A 53 -19.26 5.64 -8.30
C HIS A 53 -19.23 6.70 -7.19
N LYS A 54 -20.09 6.56 -6.17
CA LYS A 54 -20.13 7.43 -4.98
C LYS A 54 -19.46 6.75 -3.80
N THR A 55 -18.83 7.54 -2.93
CA THR A 55 -18.31 7.04 -1.65
C THR A 55 -19.47 6.67 -0.73
N PHE A 56 -19.25 5.72 0.17
CA PHE A 56 -20.24 5.32 1.18
C PHE A 56 -20.72 6.52 2.02
N THR A 57 -19.79 7.39 2.40
CA THR A 57 -20.08 8.61 3.18
C THR A 57 -20.96 9.60 2.42
N ALA A 58 -20.76 9.78 1.11
CA ALA A 58 -21.60 10.68 0.31
C ALA A 58 -23.05 10.16 0.20
N VAL A 59 -23.24 8.85 0.09
CA VAL A 59 -24.57 8.24 0.07
C VAL A 59 -25.24 8.37 1.45
N ALA A 60 -24.51 8.05 2.52
CA ALA A 60 -25.00 8.16 3.89
C ALA A 60 -25.39 9.61 4.25
N SER A 61 -24.59 10.61 3.86
CA SER A 61 -24.89 12.02 4.10
C SER A 61 -26.19 12.47 3.43
N ARG A 62 -26.43 12.03 2.18
CA ARG A 62 -27.68 12.34 1.45
C ARG A 62 -28.90 11.68 2.09
N ALA A 63 -28.76 10.44 2.56
CA ALA A 63 -29.82 9.74 3.27
C ALA A 63 -30.15 10.45 4.58
N LEU A 64 -29.14 10.83 5.37
CA LEU A 64 -29.33 11.62 6.60
C LEU A 64 -30.03 12.95 6.33
N GLU A 65 -29.61 13.68 5.30
CA GLU A 65 -30.24 14.94 4.91
C GLU A 65 -31.73 14.75 4.57
N SER A 66 -32.06 13.70 3.80
CA SER A 66 -33.44 13.39 3.43
C SER A 66 -34.30 13.07 4.65
N VAL A 67 -33.79 12.26 5.58
CA VAL A 67 -34.50 11.91 6.82
C VAL A 67 -34.70 13.15 7.70
N LYS A 68 -33.69 14.02 7.82
CA LYS A 68 -33.83 15.29 8.55
C LYS A 68 -34.89 16.19 7.93
N LYS A 69 -34.93 16.31 6.60
CA LYS A 69 -35.96 17.09 5.87
C LYS A 69 -37.36 16.50 6.06
N LEU A 70 -37.50 15.17 6.08
CA LEU A 70 -38.78 14.51 6.39
C LEU A 70 -39.24 14.80 7.82
N ASN A 71 -38.33 14.71 8.79
CA ASN A 71 -38.63 15.02 10.18
C ASN A 71 -39.12 16.47 10.35
N ILE A 72 -38.48 17.44 9.66
CA ILE A 72 -38.92 18.85 9.66
C ILE A 72 -40.30 19.00 9.01
N THR A 73 -40.61 18.25 7.96
CA THR A 73 -41.92 18.31 7.28
C THR A 73 -43.07 17.85 8.20
N ALA A 74 -42.78 16.95 9.15
CA ALA A 74 -43.73 16.46 10.15
C ALA A 74 -43.70 17.26 11.48
N ALA A 75 -42.86 18.30 11.57
CA ALA A 75 -42.71 19.11 12.76
C ALA A 75 -44.02 19.84 13.12
N GLU A 76 -44.11 20.23 14.39
CA GLU A 76 -45.23 21.01 14.91
C GLU A 76 -45.30 22.38 14.26
N GLU A 77 -46.53 22.89 14.09
CA GLU A 77 -46.75 24.16 13.43
C GLU A 77 -45.99 25.31 14.14
N GLY A 78 -46.01 25.32 15.48
CA GLY A 78 -45.24 26.30 16.27
C GLY A 78 -43.74 26.28 15.96
N LYS A 79 -43.14 25.08 15.85
CA LYS A 79 -41.73 24.93 15.47
C LYS A 79 -41.46 25.46 14.07
N THR A 80 -42.32 25.14 13.10
CA THR A 80 -42.14 25.63 11.72
C THR A 80 -42.35 27.14 11.60
N LYS A 81 -43.27 27.74 12.38
CA LYS A 81 -43.47 29.20 12.44
C LYS A 81 -42.22 29.92 12.92
N VAL A 82 -41.58 29.44 13.99
CA VAL A 82 -40.32 30.00 14.48
C VAL A 82 -39.20 29.91 13.43
N LEU A 83 -39.13 28.80 12.68
CA LEU A 83 -38.15 28.65 11.60
C LEU A 83 -38.40 29.62 10.43
N ARG A 84 -39.67 29.87 10.06
CA ARG A 84 -40.03 30.79 8.96
C ARG A 84 -39.83 32.26 9.32
N ASP A 85 -40.11 32.65 10.56
CA ASP A 85 -40.04 34.06 10.98
C ASP A 85 -38.61 34.50 11.30
N ALA A 86 -37.83 34.70 10.24
CA ALA A 86 -36.45 35.17 10.34
C ALA A 86 -36.35 36.63 10.85
N SER A 87 -37.42 37.42 10.77
CA SER A 87 -37.48 38.78 11.31
C SER A 87 -37.55 38.80 12.82
N GLN A 88 -38.42 38.00 13.41
CA GLN A 88 -38.58 37.89 14.87
C GLN A 88 -37.47 37.04 15.49
N TYR A 89 -37.07 35.96 14.82
CA TYR A 89 -36.11 34.98 15.33
C TYR A 89 -34.86 34.85 14.44
N PRO A 90 -34.06 35.92 14.21
CA PRO A 90 -32.89 35.84 13.33
C PRO A 90 -31.84 34.85 13.83
N THR A 91 -31.75 34.65 15.15
CA THR A 91 -30.77 33.77 15.83
C THR A 91 -31.45 32.89 16.87
N LEU A 92 -30.79 31.79 17.25
CA LEU A 92 -31.24 30.92 18.34
C LEU A 92 -31.27 31.66 19.68
N GLN A 93 -30.40 32.66 19.88
CA GLN A 93 -30.45 33.50 21.08
C GLN A 93 -31.80 34.22 21.24
N LYS A 94 -32.38 34.71 20.12
CA LYS A 94 -33.71 35.35 20.13
C LYS A 94 -34.82 34.35 20.41
N VAL A 95 -34.71 33.12 19.89
CA VAL A 95 -35.65 32.03 20.20
C VAL A 95 -35.59 31.67 21.69
N LYS A 96 -34.39 31.57 22.27
CA LYS A 96 -34.20 31.23 23.69
C LYS A 96 -34.72 32.30 24.65
N ALA A 97 -34.88 33.54 24.19
CA ALA A 97 -35.43 34.66 24.96
C ALA A 97 -36.97 34.71 24.96
N ASP A 98 -37.64 33.84 24.19
CA ASP A 98 -39.08 33.75 24.08
C ASP A 98 -39.59 32.47 24.78
N ASP A 99 -40.40 32.63 25.82
CA ASP A 99 -40.90 31.51 26.63
C ASP A 99 -41.79 30.53 25.85
N ALA A 100 -42.48 30.99 24.81
CA ALA A 100 -43.32 30.13 23.97
C ALA A 100 -42.51 29.39 22.89
N ALA A 101 -41.37 29.96 22.46
CA ALA A 101 -40.55 29.39 21.39
C ALA A 101 -39.38 28.53 21.88
N LYS A 102 -38.83 28.82 23.06
CA LYS A 102 -37.60 28.18 23.58
C LYS A 102 -37.68 26.65 23.65
N GLY A 103 -38.84 26.10 24.02
CA GLY A 103 -39.06 24.67 24.18
C GLY A 103 -38.90 23.86 22.89
N TYR A 104 -39.10 24.48 21.72
CA TYR A 104 -38.97 23.78 20.43
C TYR A 104 -37.53 23.48 20.01
N PHE A 105 -36.56 24.18 20.61
CA PHE A 105 -35.14 24.17 20.24
C PHE A 105 -34.21 23.96 21.45
N GLU A 106 -34.70 23.26 22.47
CA GLU A 106 -33.85 22.77 23.56
C GLU A 106 -32.75 21.87 23.01
N ASN A 107 -31.52 22.10 23.48
CA ASN A 107 -30.31 21.36 23.06
C ASN A 107 -29.98 21.47 21.56
N VAL A 108 -30.50 22.48 20.87
CA VAL A 108 -30.10 22.84 19.51
C VAL A 108 -28.98 23.88 19.57
N GLU A 109 -28.00 23.77 18.68
CA GLU A 109 -26.93 24.77 18.50
C GLU A 109 -27.26 25.75 17.37
N GLU A 110 -26.68 26.96 17.39
CA GLU A 110 -26.98 28.01 16.39
C GLU A 110 -26.80 27.52 14.95
N ALA A 111 -25.71 26.79 14.67
CA ALA A 111 -25.45 26.24 13.34
C ALA A 111 -26.54 25.23 12.90
N GLU A 112 -27.06 24.42 13.83
CA GLU A 112 -28.15 23.50 13.54
C GLU A 112 -29.47 24.25 13.34
N PHE A 113 -29.76 25.28 14.13
CA PHE A 113 -30.95 26.12 13.95
C PHE A 113 -30.99 26.76 12.55
N GLN A 114 -29.88 27.39 12.12
CA GLN A 114 -29.78 27.98 10.78
C GLN A 114 -29.90 26.92 9.68
N LYS A 115 -29.38 25.71 9.91
CA LYS A 115 -29.56 24.59 8.98
C LYS A 115 -31.02 24.14 8.89
N LEU A 116 -31.74 24.00 10.01
CA LEU A 116 -33.17 23.63 10.02
C LEU A 116 -34.02 24.65 9.25
N ARG A 117 -33.71 25.94 9.38
CA ARG A 117 -34.36 27.01 8.61
C ARG A 117 -34.11 26.86 7.11
N LYS A 118 -32.85 26.67 6.71
CA LYS A 118 -32.51 26.45 5.30
C LYS A 118 -33.16 25.18 4.75
N ASP A 119 -33.14 24.08 5.51
CA ASP A 119 -33.78 22.83 5.11
C ASP A 119 -35.29 23.02 4.92
N LEU A 120 -35.97 23.79 5.79
CA LEU A 120 -37.39 24.12 5.63
C LEU A 120 -37.65 24.96 4.38
N GLN A 121 -36.83 25.99 4.12
CA GLN A 121 -36.92 26.79 2.89
C GLN A 121 -36.75 25.93 1.64
N ASP A 122 -35.76 25.03 1.63
CA ASP A 122 -35.53 24.10 0.52
C ASP A 122 -36.72 23.15 0.28
N ILE A 123 -37.40 22.69 1.35
CA ILE A 123 -38.59 21.82 1.25
C ILE A 123 -39.77 22.59 0.67
N GLU A 124 -39.93 23.84 1.07
CA GLU A 124 -41.04 24.71 0.66
C GLU A 124 -40.83 25.33 -0.74
N ASP A 125 -39.60 25.29 -1.26
CA ASP A 125 -39.34 25.72 -2.62
C ASP A 125 -40.09 24.83 -3.63
N THR A 126 -40.99 25.47 -4.38
CA THR A 126 -41.80 24.81 -5.40
C THR A 126 -41.05 24.56 -6.72
N LYS A 127 -39.79 25.02 -6.80
CA LYS A 127 -38.86 24.79 -7.90
C LYS A 127 -37.85 23.68 -7.55
N ASP A 128 -37.15 23.21 -8.58
CA ASP A 128 -35.95 22.36 -8.47
C ASP A 128 -36.02 21.18 -7.46
N THR A 129 -35.24 21.27 -6.38
CA THR A 129 -35.01 20.22 -5.38
C THR A 129 -36.20 19.99 -4.46
N GLY A 130 -36.93 21.05 -4.08
CA GLY A 130 -38.13 20.95 -3.22
C GLY A 130 -39.28 20.23 -3.93
N LYS A 131 -39.52 20.52 -5.22
CA LYS A 131 -40.49 19.77 -6.05
C LYS A 131 -40.14 18.28 -6.15
N THR A 132 -38.85 17.96 -6.31
CA THR A 132 -38.38 16.57 -6.38
C THR A 132 -38.55 15.86 -5.04
N PHE A 133 -38.24 16.53 -3.94
CA PHE A 133 -38.44 16.02 -2.59
C PHE A 133 -39.93 15.73 -2.32
N ALA A 134 -40.80 16.70 -2.63
CA ALA A 134 -42.25 16.56 -2.44
C ALA A 134 -42.83 15.39 -3.24
N LYS A 135 -42.41 15.23 -4.50
CA LYS A 135 -42.82 14.09 -5.33
C LYS A 135 -42.32 12.75 -4.78
N THR A 136 -41.07 12.72 -4.29
CA THR A 136 -40.43 11.48 -3.82
C THR A 136 -41.08 10.96 -2.53
N TYR A 137 -41.45 11.86 -1.63
CA TYR A 137 -41.92 11.49 -0.29
C TYR A 137 -43.39 11.81 -0.02
N GLY A 138 -44.13 12.32 -1.01
CA GLY A 138 -45.56 12.61 -0.91
C GLY A 138 -45.89 13.76 0.04
N THR A 139 -45.11 14.85 0.00
CA THR A 139 -45.33 16.04 0.84
C THR A 139 -46.13 17.12 0.08
N PRO A 140 -46.82 18.05 0.78
CA PRO A 140 -46.94 18.19 2.24
C PRO A 140 -47.82 17.11 2.87
N PHE A 141 -47.52 16.75 4.11
CA PHE A 141 -48.36 15.84 4.90
C PHE A 141 -49.59 16.56 5.46
N SER A 142 -50.73 15.88 5.54
CA SER A 142 -51.90 16.34 6.30
C SER A 142 -51.60 16.35 7.80
N ASP A 143 -52.38 17.10 8.59
CA ASP A 143 -52.11 17.21 10.03
C ASP A 143 -52.26 15.88 10.79
N ASN A 144 -53.20 15.04 10.36
CA ASN A 144 -53.33 13.67 10.86
C ASN A 144 -52.09 12.83 10.53
N GLN A 145 -51.55 12.95 9.31
CA GLN A 145 -50.32 12.27 8.92
C GLN A 145 -49.13 12.77 9.73
N LYS A 146 -48.94 14.09 9.85
CA LYS A 146 -47.86 14.68 10.66
C LYS A 146 -47.90 14.15 12.09
N THR A 147 -49.07 14.14 12.72
CA THR A 147 -49.23 13.65 14.10
C THR A 147 -48.86 12.18 14.24
N ALA A 148 -49.30 11.32 13.30
CA ALA A 148 -49.00 9.89 13.34
C ALA A 148 -47.52 9.56 13.11
N ILE A 149 -46.81 10.33 12.28
CA ILE A 149 -45.43 10.02 11.86
C ILE A 149 -44.35 10.84 12.57
N ARG A 150 -44.71 11.87 13.35
CA ARG A 150 -43.74 12.78 13.99
C ARG A 150 -42.73 12.04 14.86
N ALA A 151 -43.21 11.25 15.83
CA ALA A 151 -42.32 10.50 16.72
C ALA A 151 -41.50 9.42 15.98
N PRO A 152 -42.09 8.61 15.06
CA PRO A 152 -41.31 7.72 14.20
C PRO A 152 -40.22 8.42 13.37
N LEU A 153 -40.49 9.57 12.76
CA LEU A 153 -39.51 10.32 11.97
C LEU A 153 -38.42 10.96 12.83
N ALA A 154 -38.76 11.44 14.03
CA ALA A 154 -37.79 11.94 14.99
C ALA A 154 -36.82 10.83 15.42
N PHE A 155 -37.35 9.64 15.74
CA PHE A 155 -36.53 8.46 16.04
C PHE A 155 -35.65 8.07 14.85
N LEU A 156 -36.21 8.02 13.64
CA LEU A 156 -35.46 7.69 12.42
C LEU A 156 -34.34 8.69 12.16
N ALA A 157 -34.56 10.00 12.39
CA ALA A 157 -33.54 11.02 12.25
C ALA A 157 -32.38 10.85 13.23
N GLN A 158 -32.67 10.47 14.49
CA GLN A 158 -31.64 10.16 15.48
C GLN A 158 -30.85 8.90 15.10
N ALA A 159 -31.55 7.83 14.73
CA ALA A 159 -30.92 6.58 14.30
C ALA A 159 -30.04 6.78 13.05
N ALA A 160 -30.53 7.53 12.05
CA ALA A 160 -29.78 7.88 10.86
C ALA A 160 -28.54 8.71 11.18
N ALA A 161 -28.62 9.66 12.14
CA ALA A 161 -27.47 10.45 12.57
C ALA A 161 -26.41 9.57 13.25
N ALA A 162 -26.82 8.63 14.11
CA ALA A 162 -25.91 7.69 14.76
C ALA A 162 -25.21 6.77 13.74
N ILE A 163 -25.97 6.23 12.78
CA ILE A 163 -25.42 5.39 11.70
C ILE A 163 -24.44 6.20 10.83
N HIS A 164 -24.79 7.43 10.47
CA HIS A 164 -23.93 8.33 9.68
C HIS A 164 -22.61 8.63 10.40
N ALA A 165 -22.67 8.93 11.71
CA ALA A 165 -21.48 9.16 12.52
C ALA A 165 -20.57 7.93 12.56
N ASN A 166 -21.15 6.74 12.77
CA ASN A 166 -20.41 5.47 12.76
C ASN A 166 -19.77 5.20 11.39
N LEU A 167 -20.52 5.36 10.29
CA LEU A 167 -20.01 5.18 8.93
C LEU A 167 -18.88 6.16 8.62
N THR A 168 -18.99 7.41 9.06
CA THR A 168 -17.94 8.42 8.91
C THR A 168 -16.67 8.03 9.68
N ALA A 169 -16.82 7.53 10.92
CA ALA A 169 -15.69 7.06 11.71
C ALA A 169 -14.99 5.86 11.08
N VAL A 170 -15.75 4.87 10.61
CA VAL A 170 -15.24 3.69 9.89
C VAL A 170 -14.51 4.10 8.61
N TYR A 171 -15.12 4.97 7.80
CA TYR A 171 -14.52 5.48 6.57
C TYR A 171 -13.19 6.20 6.81
N ASN A 172 -13.10 7.02 7.86
CA ASN A 172 -11.86 7.72 8.21
C ASN A 172 -10.77 6.72 8.64
N LYS A 173 -11.13 5.70 9.42
CA LYS A 173 -10.19 4.62 9.80
C LYS A 173 -9.70 3.84 8.59
N ALA A 174 -10.60 3.45 7.69
CA ALA A 174 -10.23 2.75 6.45
C ALA A 174 -9.30 3.61 5.58
N THR A 175 -9.57 4.92 5.47
CA THR A 175 -8.72 5.85 4.73
C THR A 175 -7.31 5.95 5.32
N LEU A 176 -7.20 6.09 6.64
CA LEU A 176 -5.90 6.11 7.33
C LEU A 176 -5.15 4.77 7.17
N ALA A 177 -5.86 3.64 7.25
CA ALA A 177 -5.26 2.32 7.05
C ALA A 177 -4.70 2.16 5.62
N ARG A 178 -5.41 2.64 4.59
CA ARG A 178 -4.90 2.66 3.20
C ARG A 178 -3.67 3.55 3.04
N GLN A 179 -3.68 4.70 3.68
CA GLN A 179 -2.54 5.63 3.73
C GLN A 179 -1.31 5.00 4.41
N GLN A 180 -1.52 4.31 5.53
CA GLN A 180 -0.46 3.61 6.25
C GLN A 180 0.09 2.44 5.41
N ALA A 181 -0.79 1.63 4.82
CA ALA A 181 -0.40 0.57 3.90
C ALA A 181 0.50 1.10 2.78
N ARG A 182 0.14 2.27 2.24
CA ARG A 182 0.90 2.92 1.18
C ARG A 182 2.28 3.40 1.63
N LEU A 183 2.38 3.97 2.83
CA LEU A 183 3.68 4.36 3.41
C LEU A 183 4.58 3.15 3.56
N ASP A 184 4.07 2.06 4.13
CA ASP A 184 4.84 0.84 4.38
C ASP A 184 5.24 0.14 3.07
N PHE A 185 4.37 0.09 2.07
CA PHE A 185 4.76 -0.37 0.72
C PHE A 185 5.84 0.51 0.09
N SER A 186 5.80 1.83 0.32
CA SER A 186 6.84 2.74 -0.19
C SER A 186 8.18 2.50 0.49
N LYS A 187 8.19 2.26 1.81
CA LYS A 187 9.38 1.88 2.56
C LYS A 187 9.91 0.52 2.12
N ALA A 188 9.04 -0.45 1.85
CA ALA A 188 9.45 -1.74 1.29
C ALA A 188 10.15 -1.58 -0.07
N VAL A 189 9.60 -0.76 -0.97
CA VAL A 189 10.17 -0.60 -2.31
C VAL A 189 11.45 0.25 -2.30
N TYR A 190 11.40 1.43 -1.68
CA TYR A 190 12.44 2.46 -1.81
C TYR A 190 13.32 2.64 -0.56
N GLY A 191 13.01 1.94 0.53
CA GLY A 191 13.74 2.03 1.80
C GLY A 191 13.35 3.24 2.64
N ASP A 192 13.65 3.15 3.94
CA ASP A 192 13.33 4.22 4.91
C ASP A 192 14.04 5.54 4.60
N LYS A 193 15.26 5.50 4.06
CA LYS A 193 16.03 6.71 3.70
C LYS A 193 15.33 7.55 2.64
N ALA A 194 14.79 6.92 1.59
CA ALA A 194 14.06 7.63 0.53
C ALA A 194 12.69 8.14 1.01
N MET A 195 12.13 7.50 2.04
CA MET A 195 10.85 7.86 2.66
C MET A 195 11.00 8.76 3.89
N ASN A 196 12.19 9.29 4.15
CA ASN A 196 12.41 10.15 5.31
C ASN A 196 11.52 11.40 5.28
N GLY A 197 10.93 11.75 6.43
CA GLY A 197 10.00 12.88 6.54
C GLY A 197 8.63 12.65 5.90
N LYS A 198 8.31 11.43 5.44
CA LYS A 198 6.98 11.05 4.97
C LYS A 198 6.20 10.32 6.06
N ASP A 199 4.92 10.63 6.16
CA ASP A 199 3.95 9.99 7.03
C ASP A 199 2.76 9.46 6.23
N ALA A 200 1.81 8.82 6.90
CA ALA A 200 0.63 8.25 6.25
C ALA A 200 -0.22 9.32 5.56
N THR A 201 -0.41 10.48 6.18
CA THR A 201 -1.29 11.55 5.64
C THR A 201 -0.72 12.17 4.37
N SER A 202 0.60 12.13 4.17
CA SER A 202 1.26 12.54 2.93
C SER A 202 1.12 11.54 1.75
N MET A 203 0.56 10.36 1.99
CA MET A 203 0.40 9.32 0.95
C MET A 203 -0.89 9.50 0.15
N THR A 204 -0.81 9.21 -1.15
CA THR A 204 -1.97 9.12 -2.06
C THR A 204 -2.26 7.65 -2.39
N PRO A 205 -3.31 7.03 -1.79
CA PRO A 205 -3.60 5.61 -1.98
C PRO A 205 -4.17 5.27 -3.36
N ASP A 206 -4.97 6.17 -3.96
CA ASP A 206 -5.80 5.86 -5.14
C ASP A 206 -5.05 5.87 -6.48
N SER A 207 -3.77 6.23 -6.49
CA SER A 207 -2.90 6.24 -7.67
C SER A 207 -1.85 5.12 -7.61
N GLN A 208 -1.12 4.90 -8.70
CA GLN A 208 0.08 4.05 -8.65
C GLN A 208 1.18 4.72 -7.83
N LEU A 209 2.04 3.92 -7.19
CA LEU A 209 3.09 4.44 -6.33
C LEU A 209 4.10 5.21 -7.16
N ALA A 210 4.24 6.50 -6.87
CA ALA A 210 5.29 7.32 -7.42
C ALA A 210 6.65 6.83 -6.92
N ASP A 211 7.66 6.94 -7.78
CA ASP A 211 9.05 6.70 -7.41
C ASP A 211 9.65 8.01 -6.87
N PRO A 212 9.92 8.13 -5.55
CA PRO A 212 10.48 9.34 -4.96
C PRO A 212 12.01 9.39 -5.10
N THR A 213 12.62 8.36 -5.70
CA THR A 213 14.07 8.26 -5.79
C THR A 213 14.64 9.13 -6.90
N THR A 214 15.86 9.57 -6.65
CA THR A 214 16.75 10.38 -7.46
C THR A 214 18.14 9.78 -7.29
N ALA A 215 19.08 10.17 -8.14
CA ALA A 215 20.47 9.69 -8.02
C ALA A 215 21.09 10.00 -6.64
N ALA A 216 20.67 11.08 -5.97
CA ALA A 216 21.23 11.52 -4.70
C ALA A 216 20.59 10.85 -3.47
N ASN A 217 19.33 10.41 -3.55
CA ASN A 217 18.62 9.82 -2.40
C ASN A 217 18.33 8.31 -2.56
N PHE A 218 18.70 7.70 -3.69
CA PHE A 218 18.58 6.25 -3.87
C PHE A 218 19.27 5.50 -2.70
N PRO A 219 18.64 4.48 -2.11
CA PRO A 219 19.08 3.87 -0.84
C PRO A 219 20.30 2.94 -1.02
N TRP A 220 21.37 3.44 -1.63
CA TRP A 220 22.63 2.70 -1.85
C TRP A 220 23.74 3.31 -0.99
N GLY A 221 24.61 2.46 -0.44
CA GLY A 221 25.78 2.88 0.34
C GLY A 221 26.65 3.86 -0.46
N ALA A 222 26.92 5.05 0.09
CA ALA A 222 27.69 6.06 -0.62
C ALA A 222 29.12 5.56 -0.88
N ALA A 223 29.56 5.60 -2.14
CA ALA A 223 30.87 5.10 -2.60
C ALA A 223 31.13 3.61 -2.35
N GLU A 224 30.09 2.82 -2.01
CA GLU A 224 30.21 1.37 -1.92
C GLU A 224 29.90 0.74 -3.27
N ASP A 225 30.75 -0.20 -3.69
CA ASP A 225 30.50 -1.02 -4.87
C ASP A 225 29.40 -2.06 -4.61
N ARG A 226 28.98 -2.75 -5.67
CA ARG A 226 27.98 -3.81 -5.61
C ARG A 226 28.28 -4.87 -4.56
N ASP A 227 29.50 -5.38 -4.51
CA ASP A 227 29.81 -6.50 -3.63
C ASP A 227 29.76 -6.10 -2.16
N VAL A 228 30.19 -4.88 -1.82
CA VAL A 228 30.08 -4.34 -0.45
C VAL A 228 28.62 -4.17 -0.02
N VAL A 229 27.74 -3.73 -0.92
CA VAL A 229 26.31 -3.53 -0.64
C VAL A 229 25.55 -4.85 -0.53
N CYS A 230 25.90 -5.84 -1.36
CA CYS A 230 25.12 -7.06 -1.53
C CYS A 230 25.60 -8.26 -0.68
N LYS A 231 26.86 -8.29 -0.25
CA LYS A 231 27.41 -9.39 0.59
C LYS A 231 27.15 -9.23 2.08
N THR A 232 27.12 -8.00 2.57
CA THR A 232 27.12 -7.75 4.02
C THR A 232 25.91 -6.91 4.40
N PRO A 233 24.70 -7.49 4.44
CA PRO A 233 23.52 -6.74 4.81
C PRO A 233 23.66 -6.17 6.22
N THR A 234 23.28 -4.91 6.36
CA THR A 234 23.20 -4.22 7.65
C THR A 234 21.88 -3.48 7.72
N VAL A 235 21.15 -3.61 8.83
CA VAL A 235 19.86 -2.93 9.04
C VAL A 235 20.01 -1.42 8.79
N ASN A 236 19.09 -0.82 8.03
CA ASN A 236 18.98 0.62 7.80
C ASN A 236 20.23 1.31 7.22
N SER A 237 21.05 0.61 6.44
CA SER A 237 22.38 1.10 6.02
C SER A 237 22.53 1.38 4.52
N GLY A 238 21.46 1.28 3.72
CA GLY A 238 21.57 1.33 2.25
C GLY A 238 22.24 0.11 1.64
N LYS A 239 22.20 -1.02 2.36
CA LYS A 239 22.66 -2.34 1.94
C LYS A 239 21.50 -3.25 1.56
N ALA A 240 21.80 -4.37 0.90
CA ALA A 240 20.80 -5.34 0.52
C ALA A 240 19.91 -5.76 1.71
N GLY A 241 18.64 -6.02 1.44
CA GLY A 241 17.55 -6.30 2.38
C GLY A 241 16.90 -5.07 3.00
N SER A 242 17.49 -3.87 2.88
CA SER A 242 16.87 -2.64 3.39
C SER A 242 15.79 -2.04 2.46
N ALA A 243 15.81 -2.38 1.17
CA ALA A 243 14.79 -2.00 0.19
C ALA A 243 14.75 -3.00 -0.97
N LEU A 244 13.56 -3.28 -1.51
CA LEU A 244 13.40 -4.14 -2.69
C LEU A 244 14.19 -3.61 -3.89
N ALA A 245 14.28 -2.28 -4.06
CA ALA A 245 15.03 -1.67 -5.14
C ALA A 245 16.52 -2.01 -5.11
N ILE A 246 17.12 -2.10 -3.91
CA ILE A 246 18.52 -2.50 -3.75
C ILE A 246 18.68 -3.97 -4.13
N ASP A 247 17.75 -4.82 -3.69
CA ASP A 247 17.83 -6.26 -3.91
C ASP A 247 17.72 -6.61 -5.39
N MET A 248 16.84 -5.93 -6.12
CA MET A 248 16.75 -6.04 -7.57
C MET A 248 18.05 -5.60 -8.25
N VAL A 249 18.66 -4.50 -7.83
CA VAL A 249 19.97 -4.06 -8.37
C VAL A 249 21.07 -5.08 -8.04
N CYS A 250 21.09 -5.62 -6.83
CA CYS A 250 22.11 -6.55 -6.36
C CYS A 250 22.17 -7.84 -7.18
N ILE A 251 21.03 -8.45 -7.49
CA ILE A 251 21.01 -9.71 -8.27
C ILE A 251 21.22 -9.49 -9.77
N CYS A 252 21.07 -8.26 -10.27
CA CYS A 252 21.11 -7.98 -11.71
C CYS A 252 22.36 -7.27 -12.20
N THR A 253 23.19 -6.76 -11.28
CA THR A 253 24.42 -6.01 -11.60
C THR A 253 25.65 -6.71 -11.04
N LYS A 254 26.83 -6.26 -11.47
CA LYS A 254 28.12 -6.70 -10.97
C LYS A 254 29.09 -5.56 -10.74
N LYS A 255 30.21 -5.84 -10.07
CA LYS A 255 31.30 -4.89 -9.84
C LYS A 255 32.26 -4.78 -11.02
N GLN A 256 32.55 -5.88 -11.71
CA GLN A 256 33.55 -5.92 -12.77
C GLN A 256 33.05 -5.23 -14.06
N SER A 257 33.97 -4.59 -14.79
CA SER A 257 33.69 -3.64 -15.89
C SER A 257 33.20 -4.24 -17.22
N THR A 258 33.39 -5.54 -17.46
CA THR A 258 32.90 -6.23 -18.66
C THR A 258 31.40 -6.46 -18.49
N PRO A 259 30.48 -5.91 -19.29
CA PRO A 259 29.05 -6.13 -19.07
C PRO A 259 28.68 -7.62 -19.08
N GLN A 260 27.77 -8.02 -18.19
CA GLN A 260 27.12 -9.32 -18.19
C GLN A 260 25.65 -9.14 -17.84
N GLN A 261 24.77 -9.76 -18.62
CA GLN A 261 23.35 -9.81 -18.31
C GLN A 261 23.11 -10.96 -17.34
N SER A 262 22.43 -10.68 -16.23
CA SER A 262 22.11 -11.68 -15.21
C SER A 262 20.62 -11.90 -15.05
N CYS A 263 19.77 -10.91 -15.37
CA CYS A 263 18.33 -10.95 -15.09
C CYS A 263 17.44 -10.72 -16.31
N THR A 264 17.91 -9.88 -17.23
CA THR A 264 17.17 -9.35 -18.36
C THR A 264 18.12 -8.59 -19.27
N ASN A 265 17.75 -8.49 -20.55
CA ASN A 265 18.42 -7.64 -21.52
C ASN A 265 18.14 -6.13 -21.33
N ALA A 266 17.31 -5.74 -20.35
CA ALA A 266 16.99 -4.34 -20.06
C ALA A 266 18.17 -3.54 -19.48
N LEU A 267 19.18 -4.20 -18.93
CA LEU A 267 20.42 -3.56 -18.51
C LEU A 267 21.41 -3.56 -19.68
N THR A 268 21.66 -2.37 -20.24
CA THR A 268 22.59 -2.18 -21.36
C THR A 268 23.79 -1.33 -20.95
N GLY A 269 24.97 -1.63 -21.50
CA GLY A 269 26.19 -0.86 -21.27
C GLY A 269 26.61 -0.79 -19.80
N GLY A 270 27.06 0.38 -19.36
CA GLY A 270 27.59 0.60 -18.00
C GLY A 270 26.56 0.46 -16.86
N ALA A 271 25.27 0.34 -17.15
CA ALA A 271 24.23 0.09 -16.13
C ALA A 271 24.27 -1.32 -15.52
N THR A 272 25.07 -2.22 -16.12
CA THR A 272 25.37 -3.56 -15.56
C THR A 272 26.47 -3.53 -14.51
N VAL A 273 27.21 -2.42 -14.40
CA VAL A 273 28.44 -2.30 -13.59
C VAL A 273 28.26 -1.26 -12.50
N ILE A 274 28.49 -1.65 -11.25
CA ILE A 274 28.52 -0.76 -10.09
C ILE A 274 29.82 -1.01 -9.32
N ASP A 275 30.87 -0.32 -9.76
CA ASP A 275 32.09 -0.10 -8.99
C ASP A 275 31.88 0.98 -7.91
N SER A 276 32.94 1.35 -7.18
CA SER A 276 32.86 2.35 -6.11
C SER A 276 32.68 3.79 -6.61
N SER A 277 32.96 4.08 -7.88
CA SER A 277 32.87 5.42 -8.47
C SER A 277 31.45 5.72 -8.94
N GLY A 278 30.84 6.76 -8.35
CA GLY A 278 29.48 7.17 -8.68
C GLY A 278 28.43 6.08 -8.42
N SER A 279 28.72 5.15 -7.49
CA SER A 279 27.99 3.91 -7.31
C SER A 279 26.49 4.10 -7.08
N GLN A 280 26.11 5.08 -6.26
CA GLN A 280 24.70 5.41 -5.98
C GLN A 280 23.95 5.84 -7.25
N GLY A 281 24.57 6.65 -8.11
CA GLY A 281 23.98 7.08 -9.38
C GLY A 281 23.84 5.94 -10.38
N LYS A 282 24.86 5.07 -10.47
CA LYS A 282 24.82 3.84 -11.29
C LYS A 282 23.73 2.88 -10.81
N ALA A 283 23.63 2.66 -9.50
CA ALA A 283 22.61 1.83 -8.88
C ALA A 283 21.20 2.37 -9.13
N HIS A 284 21.00 3.69 -9.00
CA HIS A 284 19.73 4.33 -9.34
C HIS A 284 19.37 4.13 -10.82
N ALA A 285 20.32 4.33 -11.75
CA ALA A 285 20.08 4.09 -13.17
C ALA A 285 19.69 2.63 -13.47
N ALA A 286 20.39 1.67 -12.86
CA ALA A 286 20.06 0.25 -12.95
C ALA A 286 18.65 -0.03 -12.40
N TRP A 287 18.31 0.52 -11.23
CA TRP A 287 16.97 0.42 -10.65
C TRP A 287 15.89 0.91 -11.62
N LYS A 288 16.03 2.10 -12.19
CA LYS A 288 15.03 2.66 -13.12
C LYS A 288 14.80 1.76 -14.33
N ALA A 289 15.87 1.19 -14.90
CA ALA A 289 15.77 0.26 -16.01
C ALA A 289 15.07 -1.05 -15.61
N LEU A 290 15.41 -1.61 -14.45
CA LEU A 290 14.81 -2.85 -13.93
C LEU A 290 13.33 -2.67 -13.57
N ALA A 291 12.98 -1.60 -12.87
CA ALA A 291 11.60 -1.27 -12.51
C ALA A 291 10.71 -1.08 -13.74
N ALA A 292 11.20 -0.38 -14.77
CA ALA A 292 10.49 -0.24 -16.04
C ALA A 292 10.30 -1.58 -16.77
N ASN A 293 11.24 -2.51 -16.60
CA ASN A 293 11.16 -3.84 -17.20
C ASN A 293 10.17 -4.78 -16.49
N CYS A 294 9.78 -4.49 -15.23
CA CYS A 294 8.86 -5.35 -14.49
C CYS A 294 7.50 -5.52 -15.15
N ALA A 295 6.99 -4.50 -15.85
CA ALA A 295 5.75 -4.60 -16.62
C ALA A 295 5.83 -5.57 -17.81
N LYS A 296 7.05 -5.90 -18.27
CA LYS A 296 7.29 -6.83 -19.40
C LYS A 296 7.45 -8.27 -18.96
N VAL A 297 8.00 -8.50 -17.76
CA VAL A 297 8.37 -9.85 -17.28
C VAL A 297 7.37 -10.43 -16.28
N ALA A 298 6.56 -9.60 -15.63
CA ALA A 298 5.57 -10.00 -14.66
C ALA A 298 4.21 -9.39 -15.00
N PRO A 299 3.10 -10.13 -14.81
CA PRO A 299 1.76 -9.58 -15.04
C PRO A 299 1.50 -8.40 -14.12
N ALA A 300 0.63 -7.48 -14.58
CA ALA A 300 0.09 -6.44 -13.72
C ALA A 300 -0.71 -7.08 -12.57
N ALA A 301 -0.61 -6.50 -11.37
CA ALA A 301 -1.39 -6.98 -10.25
C ALA A 301 -2.88 -6.72 -10.48
N LEU A 302 -3.71 -7.74 -10.26
CA LEU A 302 -5.16 -7.61 -10.30
C LEU A 302 -5.66 -7.03 -8.98
N ARG A 303 -6.44 -5.94 -9.05
CA ARG A 303 -6.93 -5.21 -7.86
C ARG A 303 -7.68 -6.11 -6.86
N GLY A 304 -8.53 -7.03 -7.35
CA GLY A 304 -9.34 -7.92 -6.50
C GLY A 304 -8.58 -9.09 -5.85
N GLY A 305 -7.35 -9.38 -6.29
CA GLY A 305 -6.55 -10.53 -5.80
C GLY A 305 -5.29 -10.14 -5.04
N ARG A 306 -5.00 -8.84 -4.88
CA ARG A 306 -3.74 -8.31 -4.35
C ARG A 306 -3.35 -8.90 -2.99
N LYS A 307 -4.34 -9.17 -2.12
CA LYS A 307 -4.07 -9.68 -0.77
C LYS A 307 -3.42 -11.06 -0.79
N MET A 308 -4.13 -12.04 -1.35
CA MET A 308 -3.64 -13.42 -1.45
C MET A 308 -2.36 -13.49 -2.27
N GLN A 309 -2.28 -12.69 -3.34
CA GLN A 309 -1.08 -12.61 -4.17
C GLN A 309 0.14 -12.11 -3.38
N LEU A 310 0.03 -11.03 -2.60
CA LEU A 310 1.21 -10.49 -1.90
C LEU A 310 1.79 -11.49 -0.88
N THR A 311 0.96 -12.20 -0.11
CA THR A 311 1.43 -13.24 0.81
C THR A 311 2.15 -14.36 0.07
N THR A 312 1.55 -14.89 -1.01
CA THR A 312 2.13 -15.98 -1.81
C THR A 312 3.43 -15.56 -2.49
N GLU A 313 3.48 -14.36 -3.06
CA GLU A 313 4.65 -13.88 -3.80
C GLU A 313 5.81 -13.55 -2.84
N LEU A 314 5.53 -13.04 -1.62
CA LEU A 314 6.56 -12.87 -0.57
C LEU A 314 7.10 -14.21 -0.06
N ALA A 315 6.22 -15.19 0.18
CA ALA A 315 6.64 -16.54 0.58
C ALA A 315 7.48 -17.22 -0.51
N SER A 316 7.15 -16.97 -1.78
CA SER A 316 7.91 -17.48 -2.92
C SER A 316 9.32 -16.87 -2.98
N VAL A 317 9.47 -15.56 -2.73
CA VAL A 317 10.80 -14.93 -2.59
C VAL A 317 11.60 -15.60 -1.47
N GLU A 318 10.98 -15.81 -0.30
CA GLU A 318 11.64 -16.45 0.84
C GLU A 318 12.07 -17.89 0.53
N ALA A 319 11.23 -18.65 -0.18
CA ALA A 319 11.51 -20.04 -0.54
C ALA A 319 12.62 -20.16 -1.60
N MET A 320 12.78 -19.17 -2.48
CA MET A 320 13.79 -19.19 -3.56
C MET A 320 15.23 -19.03 -3.07
N ARG A 321 15.46 -18.72 -1.79
CA ARG A 321 16.82 -18.66 -1.23
C ARG A 321 17.53 -20.00 -1.34
N GLY A 322 18.82 -19.97 -1.67
CA GLY A 322 19.67 -21.14 -1.86
C GLY A 322 19.37 -21.98 -3.09
N GLN A 323 18.31 -21.68 -3.85
CA GLN A 323 17.88 -22.54 -4.97
C GLN A 323 18.69 -22.31 -6.25
N ASN A 324 19.23 -21.11 -6.45
CA ASN A 324 19.94 -20.77 -7.69
C ASN A 324 21.43 -21.10 -7.62
N THR A 325 21.71 -22.37 -7.29
CA THR A 325 23.07 -22.91 -7.22
C THR A 325 23.55 -23.33 -8.60
N ILE A 326 24.72 -22.86 -9.00
CA ILE A 326 25.43 -23.28 -10.21
C ILE A 326 26.63 -24.12 -9.78
N VAL A 327 26.67 -25.39 -10.15
CA VAL A 327 27.80 -26.27 -9.85
C VAL A 327 28.74 -26.29 -11.05
N ILE A 328 30.02 -26.00 -10.83
CA ILE A 328 31.06 -26.08 -11.85
C ILE A 328 32.12 -27.10 -11.42
N THR A 329 32.59 -27.92 -12.36
CA THR A 329 33.75 -28.84 -12.26
C THR A 329 33.83 -29.69 -10.98
N GLY A 330 33.69 -31.02 -11.09
CA GLY A 330 33.85 -31.94 -9.96
C GLY A 330 32.67 -31.93 -8.98
N SER A 331 32.68 -32.86 -8.02
CA SER A 331 31.70 -32.89 -6.92
C SER A 331 32.15 -31.93 -5.81
N PRO A 332 31.27 -31.05 -5.29
CA PRO A 332 31.62 -30.19 -4.16
C PRO A 332 32.06 -31.00 -2.93
N GLU A 333 33.23 -30.67 -2.39
CA GLU A 333 33.69 -31.14 -1.09
C GLU A 333 32.95 -30.42 0.04
N VAL A 334 33.03 -30.96 1.27
CA VAL A 334 32.32 -30.43 2.45
C VAL A 334 32.67 -28.96 2.74
N ASN A 335 33.91 -28.55 2.48
CA ASN A 335 34.42 -27.18 2.62
C ASN A 335 33.78 -26.19 1.61
N ALA A 336 33.37 -26.66 0.42
CA ALA A 336 32.70 -25.86 -0.60
C ALA A 336 31.21 -25.68 -0.32
N LEU A 337 30.59 -26.63 0.37
CA LEU A 337 29.20 -26.61 0.81
C LEU A 337 29.04 -25.79 2.08
N VAL A 338 29.27 -24.48 1.97
CA VAL A 338 29.11 -23.56 3.11
C VAL A 338 27.67 -23.56 3.56
N ALA A 339 27.43 -23.82 4.86
CA ALA A 339 26.06 -23.84 5.40
C ALA A 339 25.29 -22.57 5.04
N LYS A 340 25.93 -21.39 4.98
CA LYS A 340 25.27 -20.11 4.70
C LYS A 340 24.59 -19.97 3.33
N THR A 341 24.86 -20.85 2.36
CA THR A 341 24.31 -20.73 0.99
C THR A 341 22.77 -20.83 0.94
N HIS A 342 22.12 -21.47 1.93
CA HIS A 342 20.65 -21.43 2.07
C HIS A 342 20.09 -20.03 2.34
N ASN A 343 20.93 -19.07 2.72
CA ASN A 343 20.56 -17.67 2.93
C ASN A 343 20.78 -16.81 1.68
N PHE A 344 21.38 -17.37 0.63
CA PHE A 344 21.69 -16.60 -0.57
C PHE A 344 20.45 -16.42 -1.43
N PHE A 345 20.27 -15.25 -2.03
CA PHE A 345 19.22 -14.98 -3.01
C PHE A 345 19.83 -14.50 -4.31
N GLY A 346 19.51 -15.15 -5.43
CA GLY A 346 20.20 -15.01 -6.71
C GLY A 346 21.28 -16.07 -6.95
N ALA A 347 21.91 -16.03 -8.11
CA ALA A 347 22.82 -17.03 -8.63
C ALA A 347 24.15 -17.03 -7.87
N PHE A 348 24.62 -18.22 -7.51
CA PHE A 348 25.94 -18.41 -6.91
C PHE A 348 26.58 -19.72 -7.36
N VAL A 349 27.91 -19.70 -7.44
CA VAL A 349 28.70 -20.77 -8.00
C VAL A 349 29.40 -21.56 -6.91
N VAL A 350 29.18 -22.87 -6.91
CA VAL A 350 29.87 -23.86 -6.08
C VAL A 350 30.88 -24.61 -6.96
N ALA A 351 32.13 -24.68 -6.51
CA ALA A 351 33.20 -25.48 -7.14
C ALA A 351 33.79 -26.47 -6.12
N THR A 352 34.56 -27.48 -6.57
CA THR A 352 35.07 -28.59 -5.73
C THR A 352 35.52 -28.17 -4.33
N SER A 353 36.42 -27.19 -4.22
CA SER A 353 37.03 -26.80 -2.93
C SER A 353 36.80 -25.33 -2.55
N THR A 354 35.99 -24.60 -3.33
CA THR A 354 35.79 -23.15 -3.15
C THR A 354 34.39 -22.84 -2.62
N ALA A 355 34.35 -22.27 -1.42
CA ALA A 355 33.14 -21.76 -0.79
C ALA A 355 32.48 -20.66 -1.63
N SER A 356 31.16 -20.76 -1.86
CA SER A 356 30.39 -19.74 -2.56
C SER A 356 30.31 -18.43 -1.79
N ASP A 357 30.38 -17.33 -2.52
CA ASP A 357 30.17 -15.98 -2.01
C ASP A 357 29.49 -15.11 -3.07
N CYS A 358 28.83 -14.04 -2.62
CA CYS A 358 28.13 -13.11 -3.52
C CYS A 358 29.08 -12.09 -4.14
N ASP A 359 30.13 -12.58 -4.80
CA ASP A 359 31.23 -11.82 -5.38
C ASP A 359 31.12 -11.73 -6.90
N THR A 360 31.36 -10.55 -7.46
CA THR A 360 31.21 -10.30 -8.89
C THR A 360 32.41 -9.57 -9.51
N THR A 361 33.60 -9.79 -8.93
CA THR A 361 34.87 -9.17 -9.34
C THR A 361 35.48 -9.76 -10.61
N THR A 362 34.93 -10.85 -11.15
CA THR A 362 35.46 -11.54 -12.34
C THR A 362 34.66 -11.22 -13.60
N ALA A 363 35.29 -11.39 -14.77
CA ALA A 363 34.62 -11.18 -16.06
C ALA A 363 33.50 -12.19 -16.28
N ASP A 364 33.79 -13.47 -16.07
CA ASP A 364 32.82 -14.58 -16.06
C ASP A 364 32.43 -14.90 -14.60
N VAL A 365 31.39 -14.23 -14.09
CA VAL A 365 30.96 -14.37 -12.69
C VAL A 365 30.36 -15.74 -12.44
N VAL A 366 29.51 -16.23 -13.35
CA VAL A 366 28.76 -17.49 -13.15
C VAL A 366 29.54 -18.73 -13.63
N GLY A 367 30.67 -18.53 -14.33
CA GLY A 367 31.60 -19.60 -14.65
C GLY A 367 32.77 -19.76 -13.69
N THR A 368 32.90 -18.91 -12.67
CA THR A 368 34.00 -18.96 -11.69
C THR A 368 33.52 -19.41 -10.31
N GLY A 369 34.23 -20.38 -9.72
CA GLY A 369 33.92 -20.91 -8.38
C GLY A 369 34.02 -19.83 -7.30
N GLY A 370 33.10 -19.84 -6.34
CA GLY A 370 33.12 -18.88 -5.23
C GLY A 370 32.49 -17.53 -5.54
N LYS A 371 31.86 -17.38 -6.71
CA LYS A 371 31.31 -16.10 -7.21
C LYS A 371 29.81 -16.16 -7.41
N GLY A 372 29.16 -15.02 -7.61
CA GLY A 372 27.73 -14.96 -7.89
C GLY A 372 27.11 -13.58 -7.77
N PRO A 373 26.24 -13.17 -8.71
CA PRO A 373 25.37 -12.02 -8.53
C PRO A 373 24.21 -12.38 -7.58
N CYS A 374 24.52 -12.55 -6.29
CA CYS A 374 23.55 -12.87 -5.24
C CYS A 374 23.57 -11.89 -4.05
N ILE A 375 22.64 -12.06 -3.12
CA ILE A 375 22.60 -11.37 -1.83
C ILE A 375 22.81 -12.41 -0.74
N ASP A 376 23.66 -12.13 0.25
CA ASP A 376 23.82 -13.00 1.42
C ASP A 376 22.96 -12.47 2.57
N TYR A 377 21.77 -13.02 2.81
CA TYR A 377 20.88 -12.57 3.89
C TYR A 377 21.26 -13.09 5.30
N SER A 378 22.42 -13.72 5.47
CA SER A 378 22.77 -14.41 6.72
C SER A 378 22.70 -13.52 7.96
N ALA A 379 23.00 -12.21 7.86
CA ALA A 379 22.94 -11.32 9.02
C ALA A 379 21.49 -11.12 9.53
N TYR A 380 20.51 -11.05 8.63
CA TYR A 380 19.11 -10.86 9.01
C TYR A 380 18.47 -12.12 9.54
N LEU A 381 18.78 -13.27 8.93
CA LEU A 381 18.15 -14.56 9.26
C LEU A 381 18.64 -15.16 10.58
N LYS A 382 19.68 -14.58 11.19
CA LYS A 382 20.08 -14.87 12.58
C LYS A 382 19.16 -14.21 13.62
N THR A 383 18.29 -13.30 13.21
CA THR A 383 17.45 -12.51 14.13
C THR A 383 15.98 -12.75 13.83
N ALA A 384 15.13 -12.65 14.85
CA ALA A 384 13.67 -12.67 14.66
C ALA A 384 13.17 -11.48 13.81
N ALA A 385 13.99 -10.44 13.65
CA ALA A 385 13.65 -9.29 12.83
C ALA A 385 13.59 -9.63 11.33
N GLY A 386 14.33 -10.62 10.82
CA GLY A 386 14.25 -10.99 9.40
C GLY A 386 14.65 -9.86 8.43
N ILE A 387 14.22 -9.96 7.16
CA ILE A 387 14.61 -9.04 6.08
C ILE A 387 13.74 -7.76 6.14
N PRO A 388 14.33 -6.56 6.32
CA PRO A 388 13.57 -5.33 6.57
C PRO A 388 12.50 -4.98 5.53
N TRP A 389 12.81 -5.02 4.23
CA TRP A 389 11.81 -4.65 3.22
C TRP A 389 10.64 -5.63 3.16
N ILE A 390 10.87 -6.91 3.44
CA ILE A 390 9.80 -7.92 3.53
C ILE A 390 8.89 -7.60 4.71
N ASN A 391 9.43 -7.15 5.83
CA ASN A 391 8.61 -6.75 6.98
C ASN A 391 7.75 -5.53 6.67
N HIS A 392 8.32 -4.51 6.03
CA HIS A 392 7.55 -3.35 5.57
C HIS A 392 6.41 -3.79 4.64
N ALA A 393 6.67 -4.72 3.71
CA ALA A 393 5.64 -5.28 2.85
C ALA A 393 4.55 -6.04 3.65
N LYS A 394 4.92 -6.83 4.66
CA LYS A 394 3.99 -7.55 5.55
C LYS A 394 3.17 -6.58 6.42
N THR A 395 3.77 -5.52 6.95
CA THR A 395 3.09 -4.47 7.72
C THR A 395 2.08 -3.73 6.85
N GLY A 396 2.49 -3.29 5.65
CA GLY A 396 1.59 -2.64 4.72
C GLY A 396 0.44 -3.55 4.27
N HIS A 397 0.70 -4.84 4.13
CA HIS A 397 -0.32 -5.84 3.84
C HIS A 397 -1.37 -5.96 4.96
N SER A 398 -0.94 -5.98 6.23
CA SER A 398 -1.84 -5.97 7.38
C SER A 398 -2.73 -4.73 7.40
N LYS A 399 -2.17 -3.55 7.10
CA LYS A 399 -2.94 -2.30 7.00
C LYS A 399 -3.91 -2.28 5.82
N LEU A 400 -3.56 -2.92 4.71
CA LEU A 400 -4.50 -3.13 3.60
C LEU A 400 -5.66 -4.04 4.01
N GLN A 401 -5.41 -5.08 4.82
CA GLN A 401 -6.47 -5.95 5.35
C GLN A 401 -7.39 -5.20 6.32
N GLU A 402 -6.82 -4.39 7.22
CA GLU A 402 -7.58 -3.52 8.14
C GLU A 402 -8.52 -2.58 7.38
N ALA A 403 -8.04 -1.94 6.32
CA ALA A 403 -8.83 -1.02 5.51
C ALA A 403 -10.06 -1.65 4.83
N ASP A 404 -10.00 -2.94 4.52
CA ASP A 404 -11.06 -3.66 3.82
C ASP A 404 -12.00 -4.44 4.76
N TYR A 405 -11.61 -4.64 6.01
CA TYR A 405 -12.45 -5.29 7.03
C TYR A 405 -13.38 -4.29 7.74
N LEU A 406 -12.96 -3.03 7.78
CA LEU A 406 -13.73 -1.87 8.25
C LEU A 406 -14.79 -1.48 7.21
#